data_AF-A0A966Q734-F1
#
_entry.id   AF-A0A966Q734-F1
#
_cell.length_a   1.000
_cell.length_b   1.000
_cell.length_c   1.000
_cell.angle_alpha   90.00
_cell.angle_beta   90.00
_cell.angle_gamma   90.00
#
_symmetry.space_group_name_H-M   'P 1'
#
loop_
_entity.id
_entity.type
_entity.pdbx_description
1 polymer ?
#
loop_
_entity_poly.entity_id
_entity_poly.type
_entity_poly.pdbx_seq_one_letter_code
_entity_poly.pdbx_strand_id
1 'polypeptide(L)'
;MRIAFHSNTLTVRGSENALWDYAEFNESILGNRSILAVANRPGMEDNFTLARWRTRFSVLVYHGRRDLECQLRQNDVEVLYMIKPGHYDGWVVPGVKNCVHAMYHSDEFHGDS
;
A
#
# COMPACT_ATOMS: atom_id res chain seq x y z
N MET A 1 8.75 14.06 -4.36
CA MET A 1 8.19 13.68 -3.05
C MET A 1 8.48 12.20 -2.76
N ARG A 2 8.44 11.76 -1.51
CA ARG A 2 8.44 10.33 -1.14
C ARG A 2 7.02 9.85 -0.84
N ILE A 3 6.58 8.84 -1.57
CA ILE A 3 5.23 8.29 -1.46
C ILE A 3 5.32 6.81 -1.11
N ALA A 4 4.66 6.41 -0.03
CA ALA A 4 4.50 5.00 0.33
C ALA A 4 3.20 4.45 -0.25
N PHE A 5 3.29 3.33 -0.95
CA PHE A 5 2.16 2.58 -1.48
C PHE A 5 1.92 1.37 -0.58
N HIS A 6 0.75 1.36 0.06
CA HIS A 6 0.42 0.41 1.12
C HIS A 6 -0.35 -0.80 0.61
N SER A 7 0.14 -1.99 0.95
CA SER A 7 -0.57 -3.25 0.76
C SER A 7 -0.71 -4.02 2.07
N ASN A 8 -1.89 -4.59 2.30
CA ASN A 8 -2.15 -5.48 3.44
C ASN A 8 -1.92 -6.97 3.08
N THR A 9 -1.72 -7.27 1.80
CA THR A 9 -1.54 -8.60 1.21
C THR A 9 -0.33 -8.60 0.26
N LEU A 10 0.10 -9.79 -0.16
CA LEU A 10 1.21 -9.97 -1.11
C LEU A 10 0.80 -10.97 -2.18
N THR A 11 0.08 -10.45 -3.17
CA THR A 11 -0.34 -11.24 -4.34
C THR A 11 0.04 -10.52 -5.63
N VAL A 12 -0.01 -11.24 -6.74
CA VAL A 12 0.18 -10.69 -8.10
C VAL A 12 -1.16 -10.43 -8.80
N ARG A 13 -2.23 -10.24 -8.02
CA ARG A 13 -3.61 -10.12 -8.51
C ARG A 13 -4.32 -8.96 -7.82
N GLY A 14 -5.46 -8.55 -8.37
CA GLY A 14 -6.31 -7.54 -7.75
C GLY A 14 -5.62 -6.20 -7.55
N SER A 15 -5.84 -5.58 -6.39
CA SER A 15 -5.31 -4.27 -6.00
C SER A 15 -3.79 -4.19 -6.03
N GLU A 16 -3.07 -5.30 -5.82
CA GLU A 16 -1.62 -5.30 -5.77
C GLU A 16 -0.96 -5.03 -7.13
N ASN A 17 -1.62 -5.40 -8.25
CA ASN A 17 -1.14 -5.02 -9.58
C ASN A 17 -1.29 -3.51 -9.82
N ALA A 18 -2.45 -2.95 -9.46
CA ALA A 18 -2.67 -1.50 -9.55
C ALA A 18 -1.68 -0.73 -8.66
N LEU A 19 -1.43 -1.24 -7.45
CA LEU A 19 -0.45 -0.67 -6.52
C LEU A 19 0.97 -0.66 -7.12
N TRP A 20 1.38 -1.75 -7.76
CA TRP A 20 2.65 -1.84 -8.46
C TRP A 20 2.76 -0.80 -9.58
N ASP A 21 1.75 -0.72 -10.45
CA ASP A 21 1.72 0.20 -11.57
C ASP A 21 1.73 1.66 -11.09
N TYR A 22 0.98 1.97 -10.04
CA TYR A 22 0.98 3.31 -9.45
C TYR A 22 2.34 3.67 -8.85
N ALA A 23 3.01 2.72 -8.18
CA ALA A 23 4.36 2.95 -7.68
C ALA A 23 5.37 3.19 -8.82
N GLU A 24 5.30 2.41 -9.91
CA GLU A 24 6.16 2.54 -11.08
C GLU A 24 5.95 3.88 -11.80
N PHE A 25 4.69 4.21 -12.09
CA PHE A 25 4.36 5.43 -12.83
C PHE A 25 4.47 6.70 -11.98
N ASN A 26 4.36 6.59 -10.67
CA ASN A 26 4.71 7.68 -9.77
C ASN A 26 6.21 8.09 -9.90
N GLU A 27 7.10 7.13 -10.16
CA GLU A 27 8.51 7.47 -10.42
C GLU A 27 8.74 7.90 -11.87
N SER A 28 8.28 7.10 -12.83
CA SER A 28 8.60 7.29 -14.24
C SER A 28 7.84 8.43 -14.93
N ILE A 29 6.61 8.73 -14.51
CA ILE A 29 5.79 9.81 -15.07
C ILE A 29 5.86 11.07 -14.20
N LEU A 30 5.72 10.92 -12.88
CA LEU A 30 5.62 12.06 -11.96
C LEU A 30 6.96 12.47 -11.33
N GLY A 31 8.03 11.70 -11.52
CA GLY A 31 9.37 12.02 -11.00
C GLY A 31 9.51 11.91 -9.47
N ASN A 32 8.54 11.30 -8.79
CA ASN A 32 8.61 11.08 -7.34
C ASN A 32 9.46 9.86 -6.99
N ARG A 33 9.53 9.54 -5.69
CA ARG A 33 10.14 8.32 -5.16
C ARG A 33 9.08 7.45 -4.54
N SER A 34 9.09 6.17 -4.90
CA SER A 34 8.11 5.18 -4.46
C SER A 34 8.73 4.23 -3.45
N ILE A 35 8.01 4.02 -2.35
CA ILE A 35 8.31 3.04 -1.32
C ILE A 35 7.09 2.12 -1.21
N LEU A 36 7.29 0.81 -1.06
CA LEU A 36 6.18 -0.09 -0.77
C LEU A 36 6.11 -0.35 0.73
N ALA A 37 4.93 -0.22 1.32
CA ALA A 37 4.68 -0.52 2.73
C ALA A 37 3.78 -1.74 2.85
N VAL A 38 4.30 -2.83 3.40
CA VAL A 38 3.64 -4.14 3.41
C VAL A 38 3.49 -4.66 4.83
N ALA A 39 2.29 -5.14 5.16
CA ALA A 39 2.02 -5.73 6.46
C ALA A 39 2.83 -7.02 6.62
N ASN A 40 3.52 -7.19 7.75
CA ASN A 40 4.15 -8.45 8.08
C ASN A 40 3.08 -9.54 8.27
N ARG A 41 3.25 -10.68 7.60
CA ARG A 41 2.37 -11.84 7.69
C ARG A 41 3.21 -13.12 7.83
N PRO A 42 2.74 -14.14 8.56
CA PRO A 42 3.42 -15.44 8.60
C PRO A 42 3.64 -16.00 7.19
N GLY A 43 4.83 -16.56 6.92
CA GLY A 43 5.18 -17.14 5.62
C GLY A 43 5.51 -16.12 4.51
N MET A 44 5.67 -14.84 4.86
CA MET A 44 6.00 -13.77 3.91
C MET A 44 7.45 -13.82 3.41
N GLU A 45 8.39 -14.37 4.18
CA GLU A 45 9.83 -14.30 3.88
C GLU A 45 10.19 -14.98 2.55
N ASP A 46 9.55 -16.11 2.25
CA ASP A 46 9.74 -16.88 1.02
C ASP A 46 8.77 -16.46 -0.11
N ASN A 47 8.04 -15.35 0.06
CA ASN A 47 7.07 -14.91 -0.92
C ASN A 47 7.77 -14.34 -2.18
N PHE A 48 7.58 -15.02 -3.32
CA PHE A 48 8.15 -14.60 -4.61
C PHE A 48 7.75 -13.17 -5.01
N THR A 49 6.54 -12.72 -4.68
CA THR A 49 6.08 -11.35 -4.95
C THR A 49 6.91 -10.35 -4.15
N LEU A 50 7.16 -10.62 -2.88
CA LEU A 50 8.01 -9.76 -2.05
C LEU A 50 9.44 -9.70 -2.59
N ALA A 51 9.99 -10.85 -2.98
CA ALA A 51 11.32 -10.92 -3.59
C ALA A 51 11.39 -10.08 -4.88
N ARG A 52 10.41 -10.24 -5.78
CA ARG A 52 10.27 -9.42 -7.00
C ARG A 52 10.13 -7.94 -6.67
N TRP A 53 9.37 -7.59 -5.63
CA TRP A 53 9.14 -6.19 -5.29
C TRP A 53 10.41 -5.49 -4.79
N ARG A 54 11.21 -6.20 -4.01
CA ARG A 54 12.50 -5.72 -3.52
C ARG A 54 13.54 -5.48 -4.60
N THR A 55 13.38 -6.05 -5.81
CA THR A 55 14.30 -5.76 -6.93
C THR A 55 14.08 -4.38 -7.55
N ARG A 56 12.89 -3.78 -7.36
CA ARG A 56 12.50 -2.51 -8.01
C ARG A 56 12.29 -1.35 -7.02
N PHE A 57 11.79 -1.63 -5.82
CA PHE A 57 11.43 -0.62 -4.84
C PHE A 57 12.04 -0.92 -3.47
N SER A 58 12.23 0.14 -2.67
CA SER A 58 12.41 -0.02 -1.23
C SER A 58 11.12 -0.55 -0.62
N VAL A 59 11.21 -1.62 0.18
CA VAL A 59 10.04 -2.26 0.81
C VAL A 59 10.17 -2.18 2.33
N LEU A 60 9.22 -1.49 2.96
CA LEU A 60 9.04 -1.41 4.40
C LEU A 60 8.09 -2.52 4.84
N VAL A 61 8.59 -3.42 5.69
CA VAL A 61 7.76 -4.45 6.33
C VAL A 61 7.43 -3.97 7.74
N TYR A 62 6.14 -3.88 8.07
CA TYR A 62 5.68 -3.34 9.36
C TYR A 62 4.82 -4.34 10.14
N HIS A 63 4.89 -4.30 11.47
CA HIS A 63 4.20 -5.24 12.36
C HIS A 63 2.91 -4.67 12.98
N GLY A 64 2.64 -3.38 12.82
CA GLY A 64 1.41 -2.73 13.26
C GLY A 64 1.39 -1.24 12.94
N ARG A 65 0.28 -0.56 13.25
CA ARG A 65 0.09 0.85 12.87
C ARG A 65 1.18 1.79 13.41
N ARG A 66 1.62 1.61 14.65
CA ARG A 66 2.68 2.43 15.27
C ARG A 66 4.04 2.21 14.62
N ASP A 67 4.33 0.96 14.25
CA ASP A 67 5.56 0.61 13.55
C ASP A 67 5.56 1.22 12.15
N LEU A 68 4.45 1.10 11.42
CA LEU A 68 4.27 1.78 10.14
C LEU A 68 4.46 3.29 10.27
N GLU A 69 3.81 3.94 11.25
CA GLU A 69 3.99 5.37 11.52
C GLU A 69 5.47 5.75 11.71
N CYS A 70 6.19 4.97 12.52
CA CYS A 70 7.61 5.19 12.78
C CYS A 70 8.45 5.04 11.50
N GLN A 71 8.24 3.96 10.74
CA GLN A 71 8.96 3.69 9.51
C GLN A 71 8.69 4.76 8.43
N LEU A 72 7.44 5.20 8.28
CA LEU A 72 7.09 6.26 7.34
C LEU A 72 7.82 7.57 7.69
N ARG A 73 7.88 7.92 8.98
CA ARG A 73 8.61 9.10 9.45
C ARG A 73 10.11 8.97 9.22
N GLN A 74 10.70 7.82 9.55
CA GLN A 74 12.14 7.55 9.37
C GLN A 74 12.58 7.60 7.91
N ASN A 75 11.67 7.34 6.98
CA ASN A 75 11.92 7.37 5.55
C ASN A 75 11.45 8.67 4.89
N ASP A 76 11.12 9.71 5.68
CA ASP A 76 10.60 11.00 5.21
C ASP A 76 9.44 10.87 4.23
N VAL A 77 8.53 9.92 4.47
CA VAL A 77 7.36 9.72 3.60
C VAL A 77 6.36 10.86 3.83
N GLU A 78 5.97 11.52 2.74
CA GLU A 78 5.04 12.66 2.76
C GLU A 78 3.59 12.22 2.54
N VAL A 79 3.40 11.16 1.75
CA VAL A 79 2.09 10.63 1.36
C VAL A 79 2.06 9.11 1.54
N LEU A 80 1.03 8.60 2.21
CA LEU A 80 0.67 7.19 2.28
C LEU A 80 -0.54 6.96 1.39
N TYR A 81 -0.34 6.25 0.28
CA TYR A 81 -1.39 5.84 -0.65
C TYR A 81 -1.88 4.43 -0.31
N MET A 82 -3.20 4.26 -0.20
CA MET A 82 -3.85 3.01 0.15
C MET A 82 -4.97 2.69 -0.82
N ILE A 83 -5.07 1.43 -1.24
CA ILE A 83 -6.24 0.92 -1.96
C ILE A 83 -7.06 0.10 -0.97
N LYS A 84 -8.33 0.47 -0.76
CA LYS A 84 -9.19 -0.12 0.27
C LYS A 84 -10.61 -0.32 -0.25
N PRO A 85 -11.40 -1.27 0.30
CA PRO A 85 -12.83 -1.30 0.09
C PRO A 85 -13.49 0.04 0.46
N GLY A 86 -14.63 0.36 -0.15
CA GLY A 86 -15.21 1.70 -0.06
C GLY A 86 -15.88 2.04 1.26
N HIS A 87 -16.10 1.07 2.15
CA HIS A 87 -16.60 1.35 3.48
C HIS A 87 -15.54 2.07 4.32
N TYR A 88 -15.96 3.10 5.07
CA TYR A 88 -15.05 3.83 5.96
C TYR A 88 -14.63 2.95 7.15
N ASP A 89 -13.35 2.57 7.20
CA ASP A 89 -12.77 1.72 8.23
C ASP A 89 -12.07 2.48 9.38
N GLY A 90 -11.97 3.81 9.27
CA GLY A 90 -11.26 4.66 10.23
C GLY A 90 -9.75 4.43 10.31
N TRP A 91 -9.17 3.60 9.45
CA TRP A 91 -7.75 3.27 9.49
C TRP A 91 -6.95 4.29 8.68
N VAL A 92 -6.33 5.20 9.40
CA VAL A 92 -5.39 6.22 8.93
C VAL A 92 -4.14 6.23 9.81
N VAL A 93 -3.01 6.65 9.24
CA VAL A 93 -1.74 6.79 9.95
C VAL A 93 -1.49 8.27 10.26
N PRO A 94 -1.41 8.69 11.54
CA PRO A 94 -1.11 10.08 11.89
C PRO A 94 0.25 10.54 11.35
N GLY A 95 0.40 11.86 11.17
CA GLY A 95 1.70 12.45 10.80
C GLY A 95 2.10 12.34 9.32
N VAL A 96 1.29 11.67 8.49
CA VAL A 96 1.47 11.58 7.03
C VAL A 96 0.15 11.89 6.32
N LYS A 97 0.21 12.40 5.08
CA LYS A 97 -1.01 12.59 4.28
C LYS A 97 -1.53 11.22 3.83
N ASN A 98 -2.76 10.88 4.24
CA ASN A 98 -3.39 9.61 3.88
C ASN A 98 -4.23 9.80 2.62
N CYS A 99 -3.84 9.16 1.52
CA CYS A 99 -4.60 9.13 0.27
C CYS A 99 -5.25 7.75 0.13
N VAL A 100 -6.58 7.68 0.29
CA VAL A 100 -7.33 6.42 0.20
C VAL A 100 -8.07 6.36 -1.13
N HIS A 101 -7.72 5.37 -1.94
CA HIS A 101 -8.47 4.93 -3.10
C HIS A 101 -9.51 3.90 -2.65
N ALA A 102 -10.73 4.38 -2.42
CA ALA A 102 -11.90 3.57 -2.08
C ALA A 102 -12.41 2.81 -3.31
N MET A 103 -12.40 1.48 -3.25
CA MET A 103 -12.94 0.58 -4.26
C MET A 103 -14.40 0.25 -3.91
N TYR A 104 -15.31 0.43 -4.88
CA TYR A 104 -16.75 0.17 -4.79
C TYR A 104 -17.54 1.17 -3.94
N HIS A 105 -18.75 1.53 -4.41
CA HIS A 105 -19.79 2.12 -3.57
C HIS A 105 -20.46 0.98 -2.77
N SER A 106 -20.77 1.20 -1.49
CA SER A 106 -21.17 0.12 -0.56
C SER A 106 -22.67 0.13 -0.26
N ASP A 107 -23.54 0.15 -1.27
CA ASP A 107 -24.98 0.40 -1.03
C ASP A 107 -25.95 -0.57 -1.75
N GLU A 108 -25.51 -1.73 -2.26
CA GLU A 108 -26.38 -2.59 -3.08
C GLU A 108 -26.24 -4.12 -2.85
N PHE A 109 -27.32 -4.84 -3.18
CA PHE A 109 -27.41 -6.29 -3.07
C PHE A 109 -26.94 -6.97 -4.37
N HIS A 110 -25.97 -7.88 -4.23
CA HIS A 110 -25.40 -8.63 -5.35
C HIS A 110 -25.64 -10.14 -5.15
N GLY A 111 -26.72 -10.64 -5.77
CA GLY A 111 -27.15 -12.05 -5.80
C GLY A 111 -28.54 -12.18 -6.45
N ASP A 112 -28.91 -13.38 -6.93
CA ASP A 112 -30.24 -13.62 -7.49
C ASP A 112 -31.29 -13.84 -6.38
N SER A 113 -32.52 -13.36 -6.64
CA SER A 113 -33.72 -13.51 -5.80
C SER A 113 -34.29 -14.93 -5.81
#